data_AF-A0A1R4HHR5-F1
#
_entry.id   AF-A0A1R4HHR5-F1
#
_cell.length_a   1.000
_cell.length_b   1.000
_cell.length_c   1.000
_cell.angle_alpha   90.00
_cell.angle_beta   90.00
_cell.angle_gamma   90.00
#
_symmetry.space_group_name_H-M   'P 1'
#
loop_
_entity.id
_entity.type
_entity.pdbx_description
1 polymer ?
#
loop_
_entity_poly.entity_id
_entity_poly.type
_entity_poly.pdbx_seq_one_letter_code
_entity_poly.pdbx_strand_id
1 'polypeptide(L)'
;MTGSAMYATNVRNLKRNPSEALRHAEQEPVLILKGNEPNAMILNIKSSLGDISEQLKPALAASLFKDRVLSLGAAAQISGLSLSEFIEHLTQLDIDLVIPDQQTAKELETLDSWLS
;
A
#
# COMPACT_ATOMS: atom_id res chain seq x y z
N MET A 1 -13.96 -6.42 29.08
CA MET A 1 -13.59 -5.55 27.95
C MET A 1 -12.51 -4.60 28.45
N THR A 2 -11.25 -5.00 28.36
CA THR A 2 -10.11 -4.11 28.61
C THR A 2 -10.04 -3.17 27.41
N GLY A 3 -10.30 -1.87 27.62
CA GLY A 3 -10.16 -0.89 26.54
C GLY A 3 -8.69 -0.83 26.12
N SER A 4 -8.40 -1.07 24.84
CA SER A 4 -7.05 -0.83 24.29
C SER A 4 -6.72 0.64 24.53
N ALA A 5 -5.57 0.91 25.15
CA ALA A 5 -5.13 2.27 25.40
C ALA A 5 -4.65 2.88 24.08
N MET A 6 -5.30 3.92 23.59
CA MET A 6 -4.90 4.62 22.36
C MET A 6 -4.03 5.83 22.71
N TYR A 7 -2.90 6.02 22.02
CA TYR A 7 -2.13 7.25 22.15
C TYR A 7 -2.79 8.37 21.34
N ALA A 8 -2.67 9.60 21.81
CA ALA A 8 -3.09 10.78 21.06
C ALA A 8 -1.96 11.80 20.96
N THR A 9 -1.80 12.40 19.79
CA THR A 9 -0.90 13.54 19.56
C THR A 9 -1.59 14.53 18.63
N ASN A 10 -1.11 15.78 18.57
CA ASN A 10 -1.63 16.75 17.62
C ASN A 10 -0.68 16.95 16.43
N VAL A 11 -1.19 17.50 15.33
CA VAL A 11 -0.41 17.75 14.10
C VAL A 11 0.84 18.60 14.37
N ARG A 12 0.82 19.53 15.34
CA ARG A 12 1.99 20.35 15.68
C ARG A 12 3.09 19.50 16.33
N ASN A 13 2.72 18.59 17.22
CA ASN A 13 3.67 17.69 17.88
C ASN A 13 4.16 16.59 16.93
N LEU A 14 3.28 16.04 16.09
CA LEU A 14 3.68 15.06 15.05
C LEU A 14 4.78 15.63 14.14
N LYS A 15 4.66 16.90 13.71
CA LYS A 15 5.69 17.57 12.91
C LYS A 15 7.03 17.72 13.62
N ARG A 16 7.03 17.92 14.95
CA ARG A 16 8.25 18.13 15.74
C ARG A 16 8.90 16.82 16.17
N ASN A 17 8.07 15.81 16.47
CA ASN A 17 8.47 14.55 17.07
C ASN A 17 7.84 13.35 16.33
N PRO A 18 8.07 13.20 15.00
CA PRO A 18 7.43 12.12 14.23
C PRO A 18 7.87 10.73 14.70
N SER A 19 9.14 10.57 15.07
CA SER A 19 9.68 9.29 15.56
C SER A 19 9.01 8.82 16.85
N GLU A 20 8.64 9.72 17.75
CA GLU A 20 7.91 9.36 18.97
C GLU A 20 6.49 8.88 18.66
N ALA A 21 5.81 9.50 17.69
CA ALA A 21 4.51 9.01 17.24
C ALA A 21 4.62 7.62 16.59
N LEU A 22 5.69 7.35 15.83
CA LEU A 22 5.95 6.02 15.26
C LEU A 22 6.27 4.99 16.35
N ARG A 23 7.08 5.34 17.35
CA ARG A 23 7.41 4.49 18.51
C ARG A 23 6.17 4.14 19.33
N HIS A 24 5.27 5.09 19.53
CA HIS A 24 3.97 4.81 20.16
C HIS A 24 3.12 3.87 19.30
N ALA A 25 3.09 4.07 17.98
CA ALA A 25 2.34 3.23 17.05
C ALA A 25 2.80 1.76 17.05
N GLU A 26 4.07 1.48 17.37
CA GLU A 26 4.57 0.12 17.56
C GLU A 26 3.87 -0.61 18.72
N GLN A 27 3.39 0.12 19.72
CA GLN A 27 2.70 -0.45 20.89
C GLN A 27 1.19 -0.42 20.71
N GLU A 28 0.62 0.73 20.37
CA GLU A 28 -0.83 0.94 20.24
C GLU A 28 -1.11 2.01 19.17
N PRO A 29 -2.27 1.98 18.48
CA PRO A 29 -2.64 3.01 17.51
C PRO A 29 -2.49 4.44 18.04
N VAL A 30 -2.09 5.37 17.17
CA VAL A 30 -1.93 6.78 17.52
C VAL A 30 -2.94 7.64 16.78
N LEU A 31 -3.86 8.25 17.52
CA LEU A 31 -4.79 9.25 17.00
C LEU A 31 -4.08 10.59 16.81
N ILE A 32 -4.18 11.15 15.62
CA ILE A 32 -3.67 12.47 15.27
C ILE A 32 -4.82 13.47 15.30
N LEU A 33 -4.70 14.47 16.17
CA LEU A 33 -5.66 15.55 16.33
C LEU A 33 -5.22 16.80 15.55
N LYS A 34 -6.15 17.45 14.86
CA LYS A 34 -5.97 18.79 14.28
C LYS A 34 -6.86 19.77 15.03
N GLY A 35 -6.25 20.62 15.85
CA GLY A 35 -7.01 21.33 16.88
C GLY A 35 -7.44 20.33 17.95
N ASN A 36 -8.75 20.28 18.25
CA ASN A 36 -9.34 19.32 19.18
C ASN A 36 -10.19 18.25 18.48
N GLU A 37 -10.01 18.07 17.16
CA GLU A 37 -10.78 17.12 16.37
C GLU A 37 -9.88 15.98 15.84
N PRO A 38 -10.37 14.72 15.85
CA PRO A 38 -9.72 13.61 15.18
C PRO A 38 -9.49 13.90 13.69
N ASN A 39 -8.26 13.73 13.21
CA ASN A 39 -7.90 14.01 11.82
C ASN A 39 -7.32 12.81 11.08
N ALA A 40 -6.46 12.03 11.73
CA ALA A 40 -5.84 10.85 11.14
C ALA A 40 -5.48 9.84 12.22
N MET A 41 -5.06 8.64 11.81
CA MET A 41 -4.57 7.62 12.72
C MET A 41 -3.29 6.99 12.15
N ILE A 42 -2.30 6.74 13.00
CA ILE A 42 -1.11 5.97 12.66
C ILE A 42 -1.31 4.57 13.22
N LEU A 43 -1.26 3.58 12.32
CA LEU A 43 -1.28 2.17 12.64
C LEU A 43 0.06 1.56 12.24
N ASN A 44 0.66 0.79 13.14
CA ASN A 44 1.79 -0.03 12.76
C ASN A 44 1.28 -1.27 12.02
N ILE A 45 1.81 -1.50 10.82
CA ILE A 45 1.35 -2.59 9.95
C ILE A 45 1.59 -3.96 10.59
N LYS A 46 2.65 -4.13 11.39
CA LYS A 46 2.97 -5.40 12.04
C LYS A 46 2.23 -5.58 13.36
N SER A 47 2.31 -4.60 14.26
CA SER A 47 1.81 -4.76 15.63
C SER A 47 0.34 -4.35 15.81
N SER A 48 -0.17 -3.37 15.06
CA SER A 48 -1.55 -2.90 15.23
C SER A 48 -2.58 -3.71 14.44
N LEU A 49 -2.16 -4.41 13.39
CA LEU A 49 -3.07 -5.13 12.48
C LEU A 49 -3.07 -6.64 12.67
N GLY A 50 -2.07 -7.22 13.37
CA GLY A 50 -1.98 -8.66 13.59
C GLY A 50 -2.16 -9.46 12.30
N ASP A 51 -3.07 -10.44 12.32
CA ASP A 51 -3.37 -11.33 11.20
C ASP A 51 -4.00 -10.59 9.99
N ILE A 52 -4.66 -9.45 10.21
CA ILE A 52 -5.20 -8.61 9.12
C ILE A 52 -4.07 -8.12 8.22
N SER A 53 -2.85 -7.97 8.76
CA SER A 53 -1.69 -7.52 7.99
C SER A 53 -1.33 -8.45 6.84
N GLU A 54 -1.60 -9.76 6.95
CA GLU A 54 -1.31 -10.73 5.89
C GLU A 54 -2.22 -10.53 4.67
N GLN A 55 -3.48 -10.17 4.90
CA GLN A 55 -4.45 -9.88 3.84
C GLN A 55 -4.29 -8.45 3.30
N LEU A 56 -3.89 -7.50 4.15
CA LEU A 56 -3.75 -6.10 3.77
C LEU A 56 -2.52 -5.84 2.90
N LYS A 57 -1.41 -6.55 3.13
CA LYS A 57 -0.15 -6.31 2.40
C LYS A 57 -0.29 -6.48 0.88
N PRO A 58 -0.87 -7.58 0.34
CA PRO A 58 -1.08 -7.70 -1.10
C PRO A 58 -1.99 -6.61 -1.67
N ALA A 59 -3.08 -6.29 -0.98
CA ALA A 59 -4.01 -5.24 -1.41
C ALA A 59 -3.35 -3.84 -1.44
N LEU A 60 -2.59 -3.51 -0.40
CA LEU A 60 -1.85 -2.24 -0.31
C LEU A 60 -0.76 -2.17 -1.38
N ALA A 61 0.00 -3.24 -1.58
CA ALA A 61 1.02 -3.32 -2.61
C ALA A 61 0.43 -3.16 -4.01
N ALA A 62 -0.71 -3.81 -4.29
CA ALA A 62 -1.43 -3.69 -5.56
C ALA A 62 -1.88 -2.26 -5.83
N SER A 63 -2.46 -1.59 -4.82
CA SER A 63 -2.85 -0.17 -4.93
C SER A 63 -1.65 0.73 -5.23
N LEU A 64 -0.54 0.55 -4.49
CA LEU A 64 0.67 1.36 -4.68
C LEU A 64 1.35 1.10 -6.03
N PHE A 65 1.29 -0.12 -6.55
CA PHE A 65 1.75 -0.44 -7.91
C PHE A 65 0.86 0.22 -8.97
N LYS A 66 -0.46 0.08 -8.84
CA LYS A 66 -1.45 0.65 -9.76
C LYS A 66 -1.28 2.16 -9.89
N ASP A 67 -1.07 2.84 -8.77
CA ASP A 67 -0.86 4.29 -8.71
C ASP A 67 0.59 4.71 -9.07
N ARG A 68 1.42 3.75 -9.52
CA ARG A 68 2.81 3.94 -9.94
C ARG A 68 3.72 4.53 -8.84
N VAL A 69 3.34 4.37 -7.58
CA VAL A 69 4.14 4.75 -6.40
C VAL A 69 5.30 3.77 -6.21
N LEU A 70 5.07 2.49 -6.51
CA LEU A 70 6.06 1.43 -6.43
C LEU A 70 6.30 0.78 -7.79
N SER A 71 7.53 0.33 -8.02
CA SER A 71 7.83 -0.61 -9.11
C SER A 71 7.20 -1.97 -8.82
N LEU A 72 7.04 -2.79 -9.87
CA LEU A 72 6.49 -4.15 -9.74
C LEU A 72 7.26 -5.00 -8.71
N GLY A 73 8.59 -4.97 -8.78
CA GLY A 73 9.44 -5.72 -7.84
C GLY A 73 9.35 -5.23 -6.40
N ALA A 74 9.28 -3.91 -6.18
CA ALA A 74 9.13 -3.34 -4.84
C ALA A 74 7.75 -3.65 -4.23
N ALA A 75 6.70 -3.58 -5.06
CA ALA A 75 5.34 -3.95 -4.65
C ALA A 75 5.24 -5.44 -4.32
N ALA A 76 5.85 -6.33 -5.12
CA ALA A 76 5.92 -7.76 -4.82
C ALA A 76 6.59 -8.02 -3.45
N GLN A 77 7.72 -7.37 -3.17
CA GLN A 77 8.39 -7.49 -1.86
C GLN A 77 7.50 -7.04 -0.69
N ILE A 78 6.77 -5.93 -0.83
CA ILE A 78 5.88 -5.41 0.22
C ILE A 78 4.66 -6.32 0.41
N SER A 79 4.16 -6.91 -0.67
CA SER A 79 3.02 -7.83 -0.64
C SER A 79 3.29 -9.10 0.18
N GLY A 80 4.56 -9.51 0.27
CA GLY A 80 4.97 -10.80 0.85
C GLY A 80 4.81 -11.99 -0.10
N LEU A 81 4.33 -11.77 -1.33
CA LEU A 81 4.22 -12.77 -2.39
C LEU A 81 5.51 -12.83 -3.21
N SER A 82 5.77 -13.98 -3.85
CA SER A 82 6.77 -14.03 -4.93
C SER A 82 6.37 -13.12 -6.09
N LEU A 83 7.32 -12.77 -6.96
CA LEU A 83 7.03 -11.92 -8.11
C LEU A 83 5.93 -12.52 -9.02
N SER A 84 5.99 -13.84 -9.27
CA SER A 84 5.00 -14.53 -10.10
C SER A 84 3.61 -14.53 -9.45
N GLU A 85 3.51 -14.86 -8.17
CA GLU A 85 2.24 -14.82 -7.43
C GLU A 85 1.66 -13.41 -7.37
N PHE A 86 2.51 -12.39 -7.23
CA PHE A 86 2.04 -11.00 -7.24
C PHE A 86 1.53 -10.57 -8.62
N ILE A 87 2.17 -11.01 -9.71
CA ILE A 87 1.68 -10.78 -11.07
C ILE A 87 0.30 -11.44 -11.28
N GLU A 88 0.14 -12.67 -10.83
CA GLU A 88 -1.16 -13.38 -10.86
C GLU A 88 -2.22 -12.62 -10.05
N HIS A 89 -1.85 -12.13 -8.86
CA HIS A 89 -2.73 -11.33 -8.01
C HIS A 89 -3.18 -10.02 -8.70
N LEU A 90 -2.25 -9.30 -9.34
CA LEU A 90 -2.60 -8.10 -10.12
C LEU A 90 -3.55 -8.42 -11.27
N THR A 91 -3.35 -9.55 -11.94
CA THR A 91 -4.21 -10.01 -13.04
C THR A 91 -5.62 -10.33 -12.53
N GLN A 92 -5.76 -10.98 -11.37
CA GLN A 92 -7.06 -11.24 -10.74
C GLN A 92 -7.81 -9.95 -10.35
N LEU A 93 -7.07 -8.86 -10.11
CA LEU A 93 -7.62 -7.55 -9.78
C LEU A 93 -7.85 -6.65 -11.00
N ASP A 94 -7.61 -7.16 -12.22
CA ASP A 94 -7.70 -6.39 -13.47
C ASP A 94 -6.79 -5.15 -13.45
N ILE A 95 -5.56 -5.32 -12.96
CA ILE A 95 -4.54 -4.27 -12.91
C ILE A 95 -3.50 -4.51 -14.00
N ASP A 96 -3.43 -3.60 -14.96
CA ASP A 96 -2.47 -3.64 -16.05
C ASP A 96 -1.02 -3.57 -15.57
N LEU A 97 -0.24 -4.59 -15.91
CA LEU A 97 1.20 -4.61 -15.66
C LEU A 97 1.94 -3.57 -16.50
N VAL A 98 1.50 -3.42 -17.75
CA VAL A 98 2.08 -2.54 -18.77
C VAL A 98 0.95 -1.71 -19.35
N ILE A 99 1.17 -0.39 -19.45
CA ILE A 99 0.24 0.50 -20.15
C ILE A 99 0.66 0.52 -21.63
N PRO A 100 -0.25 0.22 -22.56
CA PRO A 100 0.05 0.33 -23.99
C PRO A 100 0.50 1.74 -24.36
N ASP A 101 1.54 1.82 -25.17
CA ASP A 101 2.01 3.07 -25.74
C ASP A 101 1.82 3.08 -27.26
N GLN A 102 2.35 4.11 -27.93
CA GLN A 102 2.27 4.23 -29.38
C GLN A 102 3.01 3.10 -30.10
N GLN A 103 4.01 2.49 -29.46
CA GLN A 103 4.75 1.38 -30.03
C GLN A 103 3.93 0.10 -29.95
N THR A 104 3.20 -0.12 -28.86
CA THR A 104 2.27 -1.26 -28.71
C THR A 104 1.23 -1.30 -29.83
N ALA A 105 0.69 -0.15 -30.24
CA ALA A 105 -0.27 -0.08 -31.35
C ALA A 105 0.34 -0.53 -32.70
N LYS A 106 1.58 -0.13 -32.98
CA LYS A 106 2.30 -0.53 -34.21
C LYS A 106 2.66 -2.02 -34.21
N GLU A 107 2.99 -2.56 -33.03
CA GLU A 107 3.25 -3.99 -32.86
C GLU A 107 1.99 -4.81 -33.14
N LEU A 108 0.82 -4.35 -32.66
CA LEU A 108 -0.48 -4.94 -32.98
C LEU A 108 -0.78 -4.96 -34.49
N GLU A 109 -0.59 -3.84 -35.19
CA GLU A 109 -0.75 -3.77 -36.65
C GLU A 109 0.17 -4.75 -37.40
N THR A 110 1.40 -4.90 -36.90
CA THR A 110 2.38 -5.85 -37.47
C THR A 110 1.91 -7.28 -37.27
N LEU A 111 1.40 -7.62 -36.08
CA LEU A 111 0.89 -8.96 -35.78
C LEU A 111 -0.33 -9.31 -36.64
N ASP A 112 -1.26 -8.38 -36.85
CA ASP A 112 -2.44 -8.57 -37.71
C ASP A 112 -2.04 -8.93 -39.14
N SER A 113 -0.94 -8.34 -39.65
CA SER A 113 -0.42 -8.65 -40.98
C SER A 113 0.15 -10.06 -41.13
N TRP A 114 0.60 -10.69 -40.03
CA TRP A 114 1.14 -12.05 -40.04
C TRP A 114 0.06 -13.11 -39.86
N LEU A 115 -1.05 -12.75 -39.21
CA LEU A 115 -2.17 -13.65 -38.91
C LEU A 115 -3.26 -13.63 -40.00
N SER A 116 -3.14 -12.75 -40.99
CA SER A 116 -4.01 -12.65 -42.19
C SER A 116 -3.52 -13.54 -43.32
#